data_AF-A0AAW4K877-F1
#
_entry.id   AF-A0AAW4K877-F1
#
_cell.length_a   1.000
_cell.length_b   1.000
_cell.length_c   1.000
_cell.angle_alpha   90.00
_cell.angle_beta   90.00
_cell.angle_gamma   90.00
#
_symmetry.space_group_name_H-M   'P 1'
#
loop_
_entity.id
_entity.type
_entity.pdbx_description
1 polymer ?
#
loop_
_entity_poly.entity_id
_entity_poly.type
_entity_poly.pdbx_seq_one_letter_code
_entity_poly.pdbx_strand_id
1 'polypeptide(L)'
;MVNIINIKNYKILIFIISVILLAECRHAWVRFPQTIPEVCQINQYSNECKRIMEEKRTKREMPGKIHTIRQNYYFFGLLPKEQIVEISKYCPEGPRSAHQFTSFWDAVWEQLTLTIYSPQTLEVECYP
;
A
#
# COMPACT_ATOMS: atom_id res chain seq x y z
N MET A 1 18.94 -47.18 17.97
CA MET A 1 18.29 -45.99 18.57
C MET A 1 18.87 -44.73 17.95
N VAL A 2 18.45 -44.36 16.74
CA VAL A 2 18.83 -43.10 16.10
C VAL A 2 17.58 -42.63 15.38
N ASN A 3 16.79 -41.76 15.99
CA ASN A 3 15.84 -40.86 15.27
C ASN A 3 14.96 -39.98 16.16
N ILE A 4 14.92 -40.17 17.47
CA ILE A 4 14.03 -39.36 18.32
C ILE A 4 14.54 -37.91 18.50
N ILE A 5 15.86 -37.70 18.44
CA ILE A 5 16.47 -36.37 18.63
C ILE A 5 16.20 -35.44 17.44
N ASN A 6 16.13 -35.95 16.21
CA ASN A 6 15.84 -35.16 15.01
C ASN A 6 14.38 -34.63 14.95
N ILE A 7 13.43 -35.36 15.54
CA ILE A 7 11.99 -35.00 15.48
C ILE A 7 11.66 -33.81 16.41
N LYS A 8 12.44 -33.60 17.48
CA LYS A 8 12.20 -32.46 18.38
C LYS A 8 12.76 -31.15 17.80
N ASN A 9 13.89 -31.24 17.10
CA ASN A 9 14.55 -30.10 16.48
C ASN A 9 13.83 -29.62 15.21
N TYR A 10 13.21 -30.50 14.40
CA TYR A 10 12.49 -30.05 13.20
C TYR A 10 11.25 -29.20 13.54
N LYS A 11 10.55 -29.47 14.66
CA LYS A 11 9.42 -28.64 15.10
C LYS A 11 9.84 -27.23 15.49
N ILE A 12 10.98 -27.10 16.15
CA ILE A 12 11.58 -25.80 16.50
C ILE A 12 12.04 -25.08 15.24
N LEU A 13 12.64 -25.80 14.29
CA LEU A 13 13.05 -25.26 13.00
C LEU A 13 11.84 -24.73 12.20
N ILE A 14 10.74 -25.50 12.12
CA ILE A 14 9.50 -25.08 11.47
C ILE A 14 8.89 -23.86 12.17
N PHE A 15 8.93 -23.82 13.50
CA PHE A 15 8.45 -22.66 14.25
C PHE A 15 9.27 -21.41 13.97
N ILE A 16 10.60 -21.51 13.94
CA ILE A 16 11.48 -20.39 13.59
C ILE A 16 11.25 -19.94 12.14
N ILE A 17 11.15 -20.89 11.19
CA ILE A 17 10.84 -20.58 9.78
C ILE A 17 9.48 -19.89 9.68
N SER A 18 8.45 -20.38 10.38
CA SER A 18 7.12 -19.78 10.44
C SER A 18 7.16 -18.34 10.96
N VAL A 19 7.92 -18.09 12.04
CA VAL A 19 8.08 -16.74 12.62
C VAL A 19 8.80 -15.79 11.65
N ILE A 20 9.83 -16.26 10.94
CA ILE A 20 10.53 -15.46 9.93
C ILE A 20 9.60 -15.14 8.74
N LEU A 21 8.78 -16.09 8.30
CA LEU A 21 7.81 -15.90 7.21
C LEU A 21 6.69 -14.91 7.55
N LEU A 22 6.36 -14.74 8.84
CA LEU A 22 5.33 -13.81 9.31
C LEU A 22 5.85 -12.38 9.55
N ALA A 23 7.17 -12.18 9.56
CA ALA A 23 7.76 -10.91 9.98
C ALA A 23 7.82 -9.84 8.87
N GLU A 24 7.66 -10.20 7.60
CA GLU A 24 7.93 -9.30 6.46
C GLU A 24 6.68 -8.81 5.72
N CYS A 25 5.56 -8.57 6.42
CA CYS A 25 4.43 -7.85 5.82
C CYS A 25 4.79 -6.37 5.61
N ARG A 26 5.27 -6.03 4.41
CA ARG A 26 5.56 -4.65 4.00
C ARG A 26 4.26 -3.95 3.62
N HIS A 27 3.80 -3.05 4.50
CA HIS A 27 2.68 -2.15 4.26
C HIS A 27 3.18 -0.71 4.29
N ALA A 28 2.97 0.02 3.20
CA ALA A 28 3.19 1.46 3.15
C ALA A 28 1.86 2.15 2.87
N TRP A 29 1.47 3.07 3.75
CA TRP A 29 0.24 3.84 3.60
C TRP A 29 0.58 5.32 3.52
N VAL A 30 0.17 5.97 2.44
CA VAL A 30 0.31 7.42 2.25
C VAL A 30 -1.08 8.01 2.05
N ARG A 31 -1.38 9.06 2.82
CA ARG A 31 -2.61 9.85 2.66
C ARG A 31 -2.23 11.20 2.09
N PHE A 32 -2.91 11.62 1.04
CA PHE A 32 -2.68 12.92 0.42
C PHE A 32 -3.66 13.95 0.99
N PRO A 33 -3.26 15.23 1.10
CA PRO A 33 -4.19 16.30 1.42
C PRO A 33 -5.10 16.60 0.22
N GLN A 34 -6.34 16.97 0.50
CA GLN A 34 -7.24 17.47 -0.55
C GLN A 34 -6.73 18.79 -1.13
N THR A 35 -6.94 18.98 -2.42
CA THR A 35 -6.69 20.27 -3.08
C THR A 35 -7.63 21.35 -2.52
N ILE A 36 -7.02 22.47 -2.14
CA ILE A 36 -7.75 23.64 -1.63
C ILE A 36 -8.51 24.26 -2.81
N PRO A 37 -9.85 24.40 -2.72
CA PRO A 37 -10.63 24.99 -3.81
C PRO A 37 -10.24 26.46 -4.01
N GLU A 38 -10.28 26.93 -5.27
CA GLU A 38 -9.81 28.27 -5.67
C GLU A 38 -10.43 29.40 -4.84
N VAL A 39 -11.73 29.28 -4.51
CA VAL A 39 -12.46 30.25 -3.69
C VAL A 39 -11.85 30.40 -2.29
N CYS A 40 -11.36 29.30 -1.70
CA CYS A 40 -10.69 29.31 -0.41
C CYS A 40 -9.26 29.84 -0.48
N GLN A 41 -8.62 29.84 -1.66
CA GLN A 41 -7.30 30.43 -1.83
C GLN A 41 -7.37 31.97 -1.83
N ILE A 42 -8.44 32.53 -2.40
CA ILE A 42 -8.67 33.98 -2.47
C ILE A 42 -9.20 34.52 -1.15
N ASN A 43 -10.19 33.84 -0.54
CA ASN A 43 -10.75 34.27 0.74
C ASN A 43 -11.22 33.09 1.59
N GLN A 44 -10.37 32.71 2.54
CA GLN A 44 -10.59 31.62 3.50
C GLN A 44 -11.81 31.85 4.42
N TYR A 45 -12.20 33.11 4.66
CA TYR A 45 -13.29 33.45 5.58
C TYR A 45 -14.65 33.60 4.90
N SER A 46 -14.70 33.50 3.57
CA SER A 46 -15.94 33.58 2.81
C SER A 46 -16.91 32.45 3.18
N ASN A 47 -18.21 32.76 3.22
CA ASN A 47 -19.26 31.77 3.44
C ASN A 47 -19.28 30.72 2.32
N GLU A 48 -18.87 31.09 1.12
CA GLU A 48 -18.77 30.20 -0.04
C GLU A 48 -17.65 29.16 0.13
N CYS A 49 -16.48 29.57 0.62
CA CYS A 49 -15.41 28.64 1.00
C CYS A 49 -15.89 27.64 2.06
N LYS A 50 -16.57 28.11 3.11
CA LYS A 50 -17.11 27.23 4.16
C LYS A 50 -18.07 26.19 3.59
N ARG A 51 -19.00 26.60 2.72
CA ARG A 51 -19.97 25.71 2.08
C ARG A 51 -19.31 24.61 1.24
N ILE A 52 -18.32 24.97 0.41
CA ILE A 52 -17.59 24.02 -0.44
C ILE A 52 -16.76 23.05 0.41
N MET A 53 -16.14 23.54 1.48
CA MET A 53 -15.38 22.70 2.42
C MET A 53 -16.29 21.71 3.16
N GLU A 54 -17.50 22.11 3.51
CA GLU A 54 -18.51 21.24 4.14
C GLU A 54 -18.99 20.16 3.16
N GLU A 55 -19.26 20.53 1.90
CA GLU A 55 -19.63 19.57 0.86
C GLU A 55 -18.51 18.53 0.61
N LYS A 56 -17.26 18.98 0.54
CA LYS A 56 -16.08 18.09 0.44
C LYS A 56 -15.91 17.19 1.67
N ARG A 57 -16.24 17.69 2.87
CA ARG A 57 -16.22 16.88 4.10
C ARG A 57 -17.26 15.77 4.05
N THR A 58 -18.49 16.06 3.60
CA THR A 58 -19.55 15.05 3.46
C THR A 58 -19.16 13.99 2.42
N LYS A 59 -18.59 14.41 1.29
CA LYS A 59 -18.09 13.49 0.25
C LYS A 59 -16.94 12.61 0.75
N ARG A 60 -16.13 13.07 1.71
CA ARG A 60 -15.04 12.27 2.31
C ARG A 60 -15.53 10.99 2.99
N GLU A 61 -16.76 10.96 3.50
CA GLU A 61 -17.29 9.76 4.15
C GLU A 61 -17.64 8.67 3.13
N MET A 62 -17.80 9.03 1.86
CA MET A 62 -18.04 8.08 0.78
C MET A 62 -16.72 7.42 0.35
N PRO A 63 -16.71 6.08 0.16
CA PRO A 63 -15.56 5.39 -0.39
C PRO A 63 -15.37 5.82 -1.85
N GLY A 64 -14.15 6.28 -2.17
CA GLY A 64 -13.80 6.63 -3.55
C GLY A 64 -13.59 5.40 -4.43
N LYS A 65 -13.37 5.62 -5.72
CA LYS A 65 -12.98 4.54 -6.64
C LYS A 65 -11.57 4.08 -6.29
N ILE A 66 -11.40 2.76 -6.13
CA ILE A 66 -10.11 2.13 -5.85
C ILE A 66 -9.54 1.56 -7.15
N HIS A 67 -8.29 1.91 -7.44
CA HIS A 67 -7.52 1.39 -8.56
C HIS A 67 -6.36 0.54 -8.06
N THR A 68 -6.26 -0.68 -8.56
CA THR A 68 -5.17 -1.61 -8.23
C THR A 68 -4.12 -1.62 -9.33
N ILE A 69 -2.86 -1.45 -8.93
CA ILE A 69 -1.70 -1.37 -9.83
C ILE A 69 -0.68 -2.37 -9.33
N ARG A 70 -0.32 -3.36 -10.16
CA ARG A 70 0.63 -4.40 -9.79
C ARG A 70 2.05 -3.95 -10.16
N GLN A 71 2.95 -3.97 -9.18
CA GLN A 71 4.33 -3.52 -9.30
C GLN A 71 5.28 -4.70 -9.07
N ASN A 72 6.13 -4.98 -10.05
CA ASN A 72 7.14 -6.03 -9.92
C ASN A 72 8.46 -5.42 -9.49
N TYR A 73 8.89 -5.67 -8.25
CA TYR A 73 10.23 -5.33 -7.79
C TYR A 73 11.11 -6.59 -7.74
N TYR A 74 12.41 -6.35 -7.60
CA TYR A 74 13.47 -7.33 -7.54
C TYR A 74 14.44 -6.98 -6.42
N PHE A 75 15.12 -8.00 -5.89
CA PHE A 75 16.13 -7.88 -4.83
C PHE A 75 15.64 -7.07 -3.62
N PHE A 76 14.62 -7.56 -2.92
CA PHE A 76 14.03 -6.87 -1.75
C PHE A 76 13.50 -5.44 -2.02
N GLY A 77 13.25 -5.07 -3.26
CA GLY A 77 12.84 -3.71 -3.62
C GLY A 77 14.00 -2.75 -3.93
N LEU A 78 15.23 -3.25 -4.03
CA LEU A 78 16.39 -2.45 -4.45
C LEU A 78 16.37 -2.15 -5.97
N LEU A 79 15.64 -2.95 -6.75
CA LEU A 79 15.48 -2.79 -8.19
C LEU A 79 14.00 -2.95 -8.59
N PRO A 80 13.46 -2.15 -9.50
CA PRO A 80 14.07 -0.99 -10.13
C PRO A 80 13.94 0.27 -9.27
N LYS A 81 14.91 1.20 -9.45
CA LYS A 81 14.82 2.61 -9.04
C LYS A 81 13.43 3.15 -9.41
N GLU A 82 12.59 3.40 -8.42
CA GLU A 82 11.34 4.18 -8.48
C GLU A 82 10.42 3.88 -9.68
N GLN A 83 9.39 3.05 -9.48
CA GLN A 83 8.27 3.01 -10.43
C GLN A 83 7.42 4.27 -10.29
N ILE A 84 7.63 5.23 -11.19
CA ILE A 84 6.81 6.44 -11.29
C ILE A 84 5.44 6.03 -11.82
N VAL A 85 4.44 6.03 -10.94
CA VAL A 85 3.04 5.81 -11.32
C VAL A 85 2.40 7.17 -11.57
N GLU A 86 1.92 7.39 -12.79
CA GLU A 86 1.13 8.58 -13.13
C GLU A 86 -0.27 8.47 -12.50
N ILE A 87 -0.39 8.89 -11.25
CA ILE A 87 -1.64 8.82 -10.48
C ILE A 87 -2.75 9.66 -11.14
N SER A 88 -2.39 10.74 -11.84
CA SER A 88 -3.33 11.61 -12.57
C SER A 88 -4.13 10.89 -13.65
N LYS A 89 -3.59 9.81 -14.23
CA LYS A 89 -4.29 8.98 -15.21
C LYS A 89 -5.43 8.18 -14.58
N TYR A 90 -5.33 7.86 -13.29
CA TYR A 90 -6.30 7.07 -12.54
C TYR A 90 -7.29 7.96 -11.77
N CYS A 91 -6.78 9.01 -11.13
CA CYS A 91 -7.56 9.95 -10.32
C CYS A 91 -7.34 11.39 -10.83
N PRO A 92 -8.21 11.93 -11.71
CA PRO A 92 -8.07 13.30 -12.21
C PRO A 92 -8.28 14.36 -11.13
N GLU A 93 -9.09 14.07 -10.10
CA GLU A 93 -9.35 14.98 -8.96
C GLU A 93 -8.27 14.91 -7.86
N GLY A 94 -7.32 13.99 -8.01
CA GLY A 94 -6.25 13.73 -7.06
C GLY A 94 -6.47 12.45 -6.23
N PRO A 95 -5.38 11.77 -5.83
CA PRO A 95 -5.47 10.62 -4.94
C PRO A 95 -5.84 11.04 -3.52
N ARG A 96 -6.65 10.22 -2.86
CA ARG A 96 -6.95 10.32 -1.43
C ARG A 96 -5.96 9.52 -0.60
N SER A 97 -5.69 8.29 -1.01
CA SER A 97 -4.68 7.45 -0.39
C SER A 97 -4.03 6.51 -1.38
N ALA A 98 -2.76 6.23 -1.14
CA ALA A 98 -2.02 5.16 -1.77
C ALA A 98 -1.64 4.15 -0.69
N HIS A 99 -2.04 2.90 -0.88
CA HIS A 99 -1.73 1.78 -0.03
C HIS A 99 -0.93 0.76 -0.83
N GLN A 100 0.33 0.56 -0.45
CA GLN A 100 1.19 -0.44 -1.05
C GLN A 100 1.33 -1.61 -0.08
N PHE A 101 1.07 -2.81 -0.57
CA PHE A 101 1.14 -4.03 0.22
C PHE A 101 1.68 -5.21 -0.58
N THR A 102 2.17 -6.21 0.14
CA THR A 102 2.56 -7.50 -0.42
C THR A 102 1.46 -8.51 -0.11
N SER A 103 0.89 -9.17 -1.12
CA SER A 103 -0.14 -10.18 -0.87
C SER A 103 0.47 -11.46 -0.29
N PHE A 104 -0.35 -12.29 0.36
CA PHE A 104 0.13 -13.56 0.93
C PHE A 104 0.83 -14.44 -0.12
N TRP A 105 0.28 -14.53 -1.33
CA TRP A 105 0.87 -15.33 -2.41
C TRP A 105 2.16 -14.71 -2.93
N ASP A 106 2.21 -13.38 -3.02
CA ASP A 106 3.39 -12.63 -3.41
C ASP A 106 4.55 -12.87 -2.42
N ALA A 107 4.27 -12.88 -1.11
CA ALA A 107 5.25 -13.19 -0.08
C ALA A 107 5.78 -14.64 -0.17
N VAL A 108 4.91 -15.60 -0.51
CA VAL A 108 5.32 -16.99 -0.76
C VAL A 108 6.29 -17.06 -1.95
N TRP A 109 5.99 -16.35 -3.05
CA TRP A 109 6.89 -16.27 -4.20
C TRP A 109 8.21 -15.56 -3.90
N GLU A 110 8.16 -14.51 -3.10
CA GLU A 110 9.35 -13.80 -2.65
C GLU A 110 10.27 -14.74 -1.85
N GLN A 111 9.71 -15.53 -0.93
CA GLN A 111 10.49 -16.52 -0.19
C GLN A 111 11.09 -17.60 -1.10
N LEU A 112 10.28 -18.14 -2.03
CA LEU A 112 10.74 -19.18 -2.97
C LEU A 112 11.86 -18.68 -3.88
N THR A 113 11.82 -17.41 -4.26
CA THR A 113 12.84 -16.79 -5.11
C THR A 113 14.02 -16.22 -4.31
N LEU A 114 14.13 -16.53 -3.01
CA LEU A 114 15.14 -15.96 -2.12
C LEU A 114 15.22 -14.44 -2.25
N THR A 115 14.05 -13.79 -2.30
CA THR A 115 13.85 -12.33 -2.37
C THR A 115 14.35 -11.65 -3.63
N ILE A 116 14.73 -12.44 -4.64
CA ILE A 116 15.10 -11.94 -5.96
C ILE A 116 13.90 -11.32 -6.66
N TYR A 117 12.69 -11.85 -6.47
CA TYR A 117 11.45 -11.32 -7.01
C TYR A 117 10.53 -10.90 -5.85
N SER A 118 10.25 -9.60 -5.73
CA SER A 118 9.42 -9.02 -4.66
C SER A 118 8.23 -8.27 -5.30
N PRO A 119 7.16 -8.99 -5.69
CA PRO A 119 5.98 -8.36 -6.23
C PRO A 119 5.20 -7.60 -5.16
N GLN A 120 4.75 -6.39 -5.47
CA GLN A 120 3.97 -5.53 -4.59
C GLN A 120 2.73 -5.02 -5.34
N THR A 121 1.67 -4.72 -4.59
CA THR A 121 0.43 -4.18 -5.13
C THR A 121 0.19 -2.80 -4.55
N LEU A 122 -0.07 -1.84 -5.42
CA LEU A 122 -0.42 -0.47 -5.08
C LEU A 122 -1.91 -0.24 -5.32
N GLU A 123 -2.64 0.00 -4.24
CA GLU A 123 -4.01 0.46 -4.23
C GLU A 123 -4.04 1.98 -4.14
N VAL A 124 -4.68 2.62 -5.11
CA VAL A 124 -4.92 4.06 -5.09
C VAL A 124 -6.41 4.31 -4.94
N GLU A 125 -6.79 4.95 -3.85
CA GLU A 125 -8.15 5.45 -3.63
C GLU A 125 -8.22 6.89 -4.14
N CYS A 126 -9.16 7.19 -5.03
CA CYS A 126 -9.43 8.56 -5.48
C CYS A 126 -10.34 9.30 -4.49
N TYR A 127 -10.36 10.64 -4.54
CA TYR A 127 -11.49 11.36 -3.95
C TYR A 127 -12.76 11.11 -4.78
N PRO A 128 -13.93 10.99 -4.12
CA PRO A 128 -15.23 10.81 -4.77
C PRO A 128 -15.80 12.10 -5.32
#